data_AF-A0A1B8EHJ3-F1
#
_entry.id   AF-A0A1B8EHJ3-F1
#
_cell.length_a   1.000
_cell.length_b   1.000
_cell.length_c   1.000
_cell.angle_alpha   90.00
_cell.angle_beta   90.00
_cell.angle_gamma   90.00
#
_symmetry.space_group_name_H-M   'P 1'
#
loop_
_entity.id
_entity.type
_entity.pdbx_description
1 polymer ?
#
loop_
_entity_poly.entity_id
_entity_poly.type
_entity_poly.pdbx_seq_one_letter_code
_entity_poly.pdbx_strand_id
1 'polypeptide(L)'
;MAPIWLAFLDTAMIPPSDSPDQFPPPLSIFAWGLPTPDGLIEEFVADLQDQPVDSLVRLSPVGLSGEGSGGGVIYHQSFHRVAVFMHLDYYDCGFPVEDHLDIWNPLETVLSHWIDLIQLGKVEWRLYSEAQVTTCVSAWDRLCWAIKARISQLPNPPSLISPISGIDADNPEPLVASTVLDAASVPDPSFARSFLTRARRPRFHYIAPGLLLPPADSSGFVAAQPFAVLPRSQHTAPLVCLFPAEGGDQRPIQLTRTTTPFLLLDYYLMSTDTLTPSRVSAGLYTAAVERNGLDTAEDGFRLLLPFTLNDGWGRSVGARRSDGELADRGSFADLFQHGFKPFGGDYYRPQRLERLLDCWRKLVEEGVWSVGPKGVEGTIDTFKDAKLDRWEDYYIPPTW
;
A
#
# COMPACT_ATOMS: atom_id res chain seq x y z
N MET A 1 -3.86 -33.33 -28.51
CA MET A 1 -3.16 -33.72 -27.28
C MET A 1 -3.33 -32.66 -26.16
N ALA A 2 -4.38 -31.84 -26.22
CA ALA A 2 -4.87 -30.96 -25.16
C ALA A 2 -5.25 -31.61 -23.81
N PRO A 3 -5.56 -32.93 -23.68
CA PRO A 3 -6.05 -33.46 -22.41
C PRO A 3 -5.00 -33.47 -21.30
N ILE A 4 -3.70 -33.54 -21.60
CA ILE A 4 -2.69 -33.85 -20.57
C ILE A 4 -2.30 -32.63 -19.73
N TRP A 5 -2.26 -31.43 -20.31
CA TRP A 5 -1.92 -30.20 -19.59
C TRP A 5 -3.13 -29.57 -18.90
N LEU A 6 -4.31 -29.62 -19.53
CA LEU A 6 -5.57 -29.27 -18.86
C LEU A 6 -5.88 -30.26 -17.72
N ALA A 7 -5.69 -31.58 -17.93
CA ALA A 7 -5.81 -32.53 -16.83
C ALA A 7 -4.71 -32.34 -15.77
N PHE A 8 -3.49 -31.96 -16.14
CA PHE A 8 -2.45 -31.62 -15.16
C PHE A 8 -2.85 -30.40 -14.32
N LEU A 9 -3.40 -29.35 -14.92
CA LEU A 9 -3.90 -28.17 -14.19
C LEU A 9 -5.16 -28.49 -13.36
N ASP A 10 -6.10 -29.29 -13.88
CA ASP A 10 -7.26 -29.81 -13.14
C ASP A 10 -6.85 -30.77 -11.99
N THR A 11 -5.73 -31.47 -12.13
CA THR A 11 -5.18 -32.36 -11.08
C THR A 11 -4.27 -31.60 -10.11
N ALA A 12 -3.63 -30.52 -10.55
CA ALA A 12 -2.82 -29.62 -9.74
C ALA A 12 -3.66 -28.57 -8.99
N MET A 13 -4.91 -28.37 -9.41
CA MET A 13 -5.99 -27.87 -8.55
C MET A 13 -6.18 -28.87 -7.43
N ILE A 14 -5.57 -28.57 -6.28
CA ILE A 14 -5.66 -29.35 -5.04
C ILE A 14 -7.16 -29.66 -4.79
N PRO A 15 -7.53 -30.90 -4.39
CA PRO A 15 -8.92 -31.20 -4.08
C PRO A 15 -9.42 -30.20 -3.03
N PRO A 16 -10.73 -29.84 -3.03
CA PRO A 16 -11.26 -28.97 -2.00
C PRO A 16 -10.86 -29.56 -0.66
N SER A 17 -10.04 -28.83 0.10
CA SER A 17 -9.57 -29.30 1.38
C SER A 17 -10.78 -29.70 2.22
N ASP A 18 -10.84 -30.95 2.68
CA ASP A 18 -11.83 -31.42 3.66
C ASP A 18 -11.67 -30.72 5.02
N SER A 19 -10.78 -29.72 5.12
CA SER A 19 -10.54 -28.88 6.27
C SER A 19 -10.50 -27.40 5.83
N PRO A 20 -11.48 -26.57 6.22
CA PRO A 20 -11.56 -25.16 5.81
C PRO A 20 -10.41 -24.27 6.34
N ASP A 21 -9.50 -24.82 7.15
CA ASP A 21 -8.46 -24.08 7.88
C ASP A 21 -7.02 -24.26 7.34
N GLN A 22 -6.82 -25.01 6.25
CA GLN A 22 -5.51 -25.11 5.59
C GLN A 22 -5.55 -24.47 4.21
N PHE A 23 -4.99 -23.26 4.10
CA PHE A 23 -4.69 -22.65 2.81
C PHE A 23 -3.68 -23.53 2.03
N PRO A 24 -3.83 -23.66 0.71
CA PRO A 24 -3.01 -24.56 -0.10
C PRO A 24 -1.51 -24.16 -0.10
N PRO A 25 -0.58 -25.12 -0.23
CA PRO A 25 0.86 -24.88 -0.30
C PRO A 25 1.29 -23.95 -1.45
N PRO A 26 2.50 -23.34 -1.37
CA PRO A 26 2.90 -22.11 -2.05
C PRO A 26 3.09 -22.16 -3.58
N LEU A 27 2.60 -23.19 -4.26
CA LEU A 27 2.62 -23.25 -5.74
C LEU A 27 1.65 -22.23 -6.38
N SER A 28 0.70 -21.69 -5.61
CA SER A 28 -0.19 -20.60 -6.04
C SER A 28 0.53 -19.27 -6.28
N ILE A 29 1.73 -19.07 -5.72
CA ILE A 29 2.49 -17.82 -5.80
C ILE A 29 3.08 -17.60 -7.22
N PHE A 30 3.36 -18.68 -7.96
CA PHE A 30 3.71 -18.58 -9.38
C PHE A 30 2.49 -18.60 -10.30
N ALA A 31 1.31 -18.96 -9.78
CA ALA A 31 0.09 -19.18 -10.54
C ALA A 31 -0.92 -18.04 -10.48
N TRP A 32 -0.80 -17.06 -9.57
CA TRP A 32 -1.70 -15.90 -9.51
C TRP A 32 -1.46 -14.84 -10.60
N GLY A 33 -0.51 -15.13 -11.52
CA GLY A 33 -0.35 -14.46 -12.82
C GLY A 33 -0.53 -15.42 -14.00
N LEU A 34 -0.90 -16.69 -13.77
CA LEU A 34 -1.35 -17.56 -14.86
C LEU A 34 -2.78 -17.12 -15.22
N PRO A 35 -3.10 -17.01 -16.52
CA PRO A 35 -4.47 -16.75 -16.92
C PRO A 35 -5.41 -17.84 -16.36
N THR A 36 -6.69 -17.49 -16.18
CA THR A 36 -7.72 -18.50 -15.90
C THR A 36 -7.75 -19.56 -17.01
N PRO A 37 -8.31 -20.77 -16.79
CA PRO A 37 -8.44 -21.79 -17.84
C PRO A 37 -8.97 -21.26 -19.18
N ASP A 38 -9.91 -20.30 -19.11
CA ASP A 38 -10.50 -19.64 -20.28
C ASP A 38 -9.60 -18.57 -20.93
N GLY A 39 -8.59 -18.06 -20.23
CA GLY A 39 -7.60 -17.10 -20.73
C GLY A 39 -6.22 -17.70 -21.00
N LEU A 40 -6.05 -19.00 -20.75
CA LEU A 40 -4.79 -19.72 -20.92
C LEU A 40 -4.46 -19.91 -22.40
N ILE A 41 -5.48 -20.15 -23.21
CA ILE A 41 -5.35 -20.29 -24.66
C ILE A 41 -5.41 -18.91 -25.31
N GLU A 42 -4.34 -18.55 -26.02
CA GLU A 42 -4.24 -17.28 -26.73
C GLU A 42 -4.87 -17.36 -28.11
N GLU A 43 -6.19 -17.55 -28.16
CA GLU A 43 -6.94 -17.65 -29.42
C GLU A 43 -6.73 -16.42 -30.30
N PHE A 44 -6.75 -15.22 -29.71
CA PHE A 44 -6.52 -13.98 -30.44
C PHE A 44 -5.16 -13.93 -31.14
N VAL A 45 -4.10 -14.41 -30.49
CA VAL A 45 -2.75 -14.42 -31.06
C VAL A 45 -2.60 -15.54 -32.09
N ALA A 46 -3.20 -16.70 -31.81
CA ALA A 46 -3.21 -17.81 -32.75
C ALA A 46 -3.91 -17.41 -34.06
N ASP A 47 -5.05 -16.73 -33.98
CA ASP A 47 -5.76 -16.18 -35.14
C ASP A 47 -4.95 -15.09 -35.86
N LEU A 48 -4.31 -14.18 -35.12
CA LEU A 48 -3.51 -13.09 -35.71
C LEU A 48 -2.27 -13.60 -36.47
N GLN A 49 -1.70 -14.72 -36.03
CA GLN A 49 -0.42 -15.26 -36.53
C GLN A 49 -0.60 -16.54 -37.35
N ASP A 50 -1.83 -16.82 -37.81
CA ASP A 50 -2.21 -18.01 -38.61
C ASP A 50 -1.73 -19.34 -37.98
N GLN A 51 -1.75 -19.43 -36.65
CA GLN A 51 -1.38 -20.63 -35.92
C GLN A 51 -2.62 -21.52 -35.67
N PRO A 52 -2.45 -22.85 -35.46
CA PRO A 52 -3.57 -23.70 -35.13
C PRO A 52 -4.30 -23.24 -33.87
N VAL A 53 -5.63 -23.35 -33.85
CA VAL A 53 -6.43 -23.16 -32.63
C VAL A 53 -5.88 -24.06 -31.51
N ASP A 54 -5.84 -23.53 -30.30
CA ASP A 54 -5.24 -24.16 -29.11
C ASP A 54 -3.70 -24.35 -29.16
N SER A 55 -2.98 -23.84 -30.16
CA SER A 55 -1.53 -24.07 -30.23
C SER A 55 -0.72 -23.19 -29.27
N LEU A 56 -1.24 -22.02 -28.88
CA LEU A 56 -0.55 -21.03 -28.07
C LEU A 56 -1.16 -20.91 -26.67
N VAL A 57 -0.30 -20.96 -25.66
CA VAL A 57 -0.67 -20.81 -24.24
C VAL A 57 0.09 -19.64 -23.64
N ARG A 58 -0.60 -18.68 -23.02
CA ARG A 58 0.06 -17.62 -22.24
C ARG A 58 0.34 -18.12 -20.83
N LEU A 59 1.62 -18.29 -20.51
CA LEU A 59 2.08 -18.69 -19.17
C LEU A 59 2.17 -17.51 -18.20
N SER A 60 2.33 -16.29 -18.70
CA SER A 60 2.33 -15.09 -17.85
C SER A 60 2.12 -13.84 -18.71
N PRO A 61 1.23 -12.91 -18.33
CA PRO A 61 1.15 -11.60 -18.98
C PRO A 61 2.33 -10.73 -18.54
N VAL A 62 2.91 -9.95 -19.46
CA VAL A 62 3.88 -8.90 -19.08
C VAL A 62 3.08 -7.70 -18.56
N GLY A 63 2.88 -7.65 -17.25
CA GLY A 63 2.24 -6.52 -16.56
C GLY A 63 3.26 -5.42 -16.23
N LEU A 64 3.61 -4.57 -17.21
CA LEU A 64 4.37 -3.34 -16.93
C LEU A 64 3.73 -2.06 -17.49
N SER A 65 2.60 -2.14 -18.22
CA SER A 65 1.85 -0.96 -18.65
C SER A 65 0.34 -1.19 -18.56
N GLY A 66 -0.36 -0.28 -17.89
CA GLY A 66 -1.79 -0.33 -17.60
C GLY A 66 -2.74 -0.19 -18.80
N GLU A 67 -2.27 -0.28 -20.03
CA GLU A 67 -3.12 -0.28 -21.23
C GLU A 67 -2.54 -1.26 -22.26
N GLY A 68 -3.30 -2.31 -22.59
CA GLY A 68 -3.24 -2.98 -23.90
C GLY A 68 -1.95 -3.70 -24.33
N SER A 69 -0.92 -3.86 -23.50
CA SER A 69 0.29 -4.60 -23.92
C SER A 69 0.04 -6.10 -23.96
N GLY A 70 -0.56 -6.61 -25.04
CA GLY A 70 -0.86 -8.03 -25.24
C GLY A 70 0.36 -8.94 -25.44
N GLY A 71 1.53 -8.58 -24.89
CA GLY A 71 2.70 -9.43 -24.79
C GLY A 71 2.60 -10.41 -23.60
N GLY A 72 3.62 -11.24 -23.41
CA GLY A 72 3.60 -12.31 -22.43
C GLY A 72 4.71 -13.33 -22.61
N VAL A 73 4.75 -14.28 -21.68
CA VAL A 73 5.47 -15.54 -21.85
C VAL A 73 4.53 -16.50 -22.58
N ILE A 74 4.81 -16.77 -23.84
CA ILE A 74 3.97 -17.58 -24.74
C ILE A 74 4.62 -18.93 -24.94
N TYR A 75 3.87 -20.00 -24.69
CA TYR A 75 4.26 -21.38 -24.92
C TYR A 75 3.52 -21.96 -26.11
N HIS A 76 4.28 -22.47 -27.08
CA HIS A 76 3.72 -23.15 -28.24
C HIS A 76 3.65 -24.66 -27.97
N GLN A 77 2.43 -25.20 -27.89
CA GLN A 77 2.17 -26.58 -27.49
C GLN A 77 2.76 -27.61 -28.47
N SER A 78 2.64 -27.42 -29.78
CA SER A 78 3.16 -28.37 -30.77
C SER A 78 4.68 -28.42 -30.86
N PHE A 79 5.35 -27.27 -30.72
CA PHE A 79 6.81 -27.17 -30.77
C PHE A 79 7.48 -27.39 -29.42
N HIS A 80 6.71 -27.45 -28.33
CA HIS A 80 7.18 -27.57 -26.96
C HIS A 80 8.22 -26.49 -26.57
N ARG A 81 8.00 -25.26 -27.02
CA ARG A 81 8.91 -24.12 -26.82
C ARG A 81 8.18 -22.91 -26.27
N VAL A 82 8.95 -22.03 -25.63
CA VAL A 82 8.50 -20.79 -25.02
C VAL A 82 9.25 -19.59 -25.59
N ALA A 83 8.55 -18.49 -25.79
CA ALA A 83 9.12 -17.19 -26.13
C ALA A 83 8.58 -16.12 -25.18
N VAL A 84 9.37 -15.08 -24.93
CA VAL A 84 8.98 -13.94 -24.07
C VAL A 84 8.85 -12.70 -24.95
N PHE A 85 7.64 -12.19 -25.07
CA PHE A 85 7.33 -11.00 -25.86
C PHE A 85 6.93 -9.85 -24.95
N MET A 86 7.62 -8.72 -25.04
CA MET A 86 7.38 -7.56 -24.19
C MET A 86 6.14 -6.75 -24.63
N HIS A 87 5.71 -6.89 -25.88
CA HIS A 87 4.59 -6.17 -26.50
C HIS A 87 4.05 -6.96 -27.71
N LEU A 88 2.80 -6.69 -28.13
CA LEU A 88 2.19 -7.31 -29.32
C LEU A 88 3.03 -7.09 -30.60
N ASP A 89 3.62 -5.90 -30.73
CA ASP A 89 4.42 -5.54 -31.92
C ASP A 89 5.70 -6.39 -32.08
N TYR A 90 6.08 -7.17 -31.05
CA TYR A 90 7.23 -8.08 -31.12
C TYR A 90 6.85 -9.48 -31.63
N TYR A 91 5.58 -9.77 -31.89
CA TYR A 91 5.16 -11.07 -32.44
C TYR A 91 5.72 -11.31 -33.84
N ASP A 92 5.84 -10.27 -34.66
CA ASP A 92 6.44 -10.38 -36.00
C ASP A 92 7.93 -10.79 -35.95
N CYS A 93 8.57 -10.69 -34.78
CA CYS A 93 9.96 -11.14 -34.59
C CYS A 93 10.06 -12.62 -34.21
N GLY A 94 8.96 -13.25 -33.81
CA GLY A 94 8.92 -14.62 -33.33
C GLY A 94 7.97 -15.54 -34.10
N PHE A 95 7.16 -15.03 -35.02
CA PHE A 95 6.28 -15.82 -35.87
C PHE A 95 6.62 -15.65 -37.35
N PRO A 96 6.47 -16.70 -38.18
CA PRO A 96 6.07 -18.07 -37.81
C PRO A 96 7.17 -18.82 -37.04
N VAL A 97 6.79 -19.74 -36.15
CA VAL A 97 7.72 -20.37 -35.19
C VAL A 97 8.85 -21.12 -35.87
N GLU A 98 8.58 -21.73 -37.02
CA GLU A 98 9.52 -22.51 -37.83
C GLU A 98 10.70 -21.68 -38.33
N ASP A 99 10.48 -20.39 -38.59
CA ASP A 99 11.47 -19.47 -39.14
C ASP A 99 12.25 -18.72 -38.03
N HIS A 100 11.77 -18.79 -36.78
CA HIS A 100 12.28 -18.01 -35.64
C HIS A 100 12.66 -18.88 -34.43
N LEU A 101 13.18 -20.09 -34.67
CA LEU A 101 13.57 -21.04 -33.61
C LEU A 101 14.64 -20.50 -32.63
N ASP A 102 15.35 -19.44 -32.98
CA ASP A 102 16.30 -18.71 -32.13
C ASP A 102 15.61 -17.89 -31.03
N ILE A 103 14.36 -17.48 -31.25
CA ILE A 103 13.53 -16.77 -30.27
C ILE A 103 12.81 -17.76 -29.34
N TRP A 104 12.46 -18.94 -29.86
CA TRP A 104 11.72 -19.98 -29.15
C TRP A 104 12.63 -20.95 -28.40
N ASN A 105 12.62 -20.89 -27.08
CA ASN A 105 13.50 -21.64 -26.20
C ASN A 105 12.78 -22.83 -25.53
N PRO A 106 13.50 -23.86 -25.05
CA PRO A 106 12.92 -24.82 -24.11
C PRO A 106 12.39 -24.11 -22.86
N LEU A 107 11.30 -24.60 -22.28
CA LEU A 107 10.69 -24.00 -21.09
C LEU A 107 11.67 -23.97 -19.91
N GLU A 108 12.46 -25.03 -19.78
CA GLU A 108 13.49 -25.19 -18.77
C GLU A 108 14.53 -24.06 -18.83
N THR A 109 14.87 -23.57 -20.03
CA THR A 109 15.84 -22.49 -20.19
C THR A 109 15.34 -21.18 -19.57
N VAL A 110 14.08 -20.82 -19.80
CA VAL A 110 13.49 -19.61 -19.22
C VAL A 110 13.36 -19.74 -17.70
N LEU A 111 12.90 -20.90 -17.22
CA LEU A 111 12.77 -21.16 -15.79
C LEU A 111 14.11 -21.17 -15.06
N SER A 112 15.14 -21.81 -15.63
CA SER A 112 16.50 -21.79 -15.08
C SER A 112 17.07 -20.37 -15.03
N HIS A 113 16.86 -19.57 -16.08
CA HIS A 113 17.31 -18.18 -16.08
C HIS A 113 16.59 -17.36 -14.99
N TRP A 114 15.29 -17.55 -14.77
CA TRP A 114 14.59 -16.88 -13.68
C TRP A 114 15.10 -17.31 -12.30
N ILE A 115 15.38 -18.60 -12.11
CA ILE A 115 16.02 -19.10 -10.88
C ILE A 115 17.39 -18.45 -10.69
N ASP A 116 18.19 -18.34 -11.74
CA ASP A 116 19.50 -17.69 -11.69
C ASP A 116 19.38 -16.19 -11.36
N LEU A 117 18.39 -15.47 -11.92
CA LEU A 117 18.14 -14.07 -11.60
C LEU A 117 17.76 -13.87 -10.12
N ILE A 118 16.99 -14.80 -9.55
CA ILE A 118 16.65 -14.81 -8.13
C ILE A 118 17.91 -15.11 -7.30
N GLN A 119 18.69 -16.13 -7.65
CA GLN A 119 19.91 -16.52 -6.94
C GLN A 119 21.01 -15.45 -7.01
N LEU A 120 21.10 -14.72 -8.12
CA LEU A 120 22.00 -13.57 -8.31
C LEU A 120 21.52 -12.31 -7.58
N GLY A 121 20.35 -12.35 -6.92
CA GLY A 121 19.75 -11.20 -6.25
C GLY A 121 19.31 -10.08 -7.19
N LYS A 122 19.19 -10.36 -8.50
CA LYS A 122 18.70 -9.42 -9.50
C LYS A 122 17.18 -9.24 -9.44
N VAL A 123 16.48 -10.21 -8.85
CA VAL A 123 15.05 -10.17 -8.55
C VAL A 123 14.89 -10.41 -7.05
N GLU A 124 14.61 -9.34 -6.31
CA GLU A 124 14.34 -9.40 -4.88
C GLU A 124 12.88 -9.02 -4.63
N TRP A 125 12.09 -9.93 -4.07
CA TRP A 125 10.76 -9.61 -3.58
C TRP A 125 10.89 -8.71 -2.34
N ARG A 126 10.80 -7.40 -2.56
CA ARG A 126 10.77 -6.41 -1.48
C ARG A 126 9.38 -5.80 -1.37
N LEU A 127 8.78 -6.05 -0.21
CA LEU A 127 7.47 -5.51 0.22
C LEU A 127 7.46 -3.98 0.28
N TYR A 128 8.64 -3.41 0.55
CA TYR A 128 8.98 -2.00 0.46
C TYR A 128 10.51 -1.89 0.32
N SER A 129 10.98 -0.80 -0.27
CA SER A 129 12.42 -0.52 -0.45
C SER A 129 12.99 0.30 0.72
N GLU A 130 14.29 0.14 0.96
CA GLU A 130 15.04 0.98 1.90
C GLU A 130 14.92 2.47 1.53
N ALA A 131 14.91 2.77 0.22
CA ALA A 131 14.69 4.11 -0.32
C ALA A 131 13.33 4.70 0.07
N GLN A 132 12.24 3.92 0.06
CA GLN A 132 10.91 4.38 0.51
C GLN A 132 10.94 4.76 1.99
N VAL A 133 11.55 3.95 2.85
CA VAL A 133 11.69 4.26 4.28
C VAL A 133 12.52 5.51 4.48
N THR A 134 13.68 5.61 3.82
CA THR A 134 14.60 6.75 3.93
C THR A 134 13.94 8.05 3.45
N THR A 135 13.18 8.00 2.35
CA THR A 135 12.45 9.16 1.83
C THR A 135 11.34 9.59 2.80
N CYS A 136 10.59 8.63 3.36
CA CYS A 136 9.55 8.93 4.34
C CYS A 136 10.09 9.50 5.66
N VAL A 137 11.20 8.96 6.17
CA VAL A 137 11.90 9.51 7.34
C VAL A 137 12.40 10.94 7.05
N SER A 138 12.91 11.19 5.84
CA SER A 138 13.31 12.53 5.43
C SER A 138 12.13 13.50 5.40
N ALA A 139 10.96 13.08 4.90
CA ALA A 139 9.75 13.90 4.90
C ALA A 139 9.26 14.19 6.34
N TRP A 140 9.32 13.20 7.22
CA TRP A 140 9.05 13.38 8.66
C TRP A 140 9.97 14.42 9.31
N ASP A 141 11.28 14.35 9.05
CA ASP A 141 12.25 15.29 9.60
C ASP A 141 11.98 16.71 9.09
N ARG A 142 11.62 16.87 7.81
CA ARG A 142 11.22 18.17 7.23
C ARG A 142 9.97 18.74 7.89
N LEU A 143 8.93 17.93 8.10
CA LEU A 143 7.72 18.35 8.83
C LEU A 143 8.06 18.79 10.26
N CYS A 144 8.84 17.98 10.98
CA CYS A 144 9.27 18.31 12.34
C CYS A 144 10.07 19.60 12.41
N TRP A 145 10.92 19.86 11.41
CA TRP A 145 11.70 21.08 11.32
C TRP A 145 10.82 22.30 11.07
N ALA A 146 9.86 22.22 10.15
CA ALA A 146 8.90 23.29 9.89
C ALA A 146 8.08 23.66 11.13
N ILE A 147 7.59 22.67 11.89
CA ILE A 147 6.88 22.90 13.15
C ILE A 147 7.79 23.58 14.18
N LYS A 148 9.01 23.07 14.39
CA LYS A 148 9.98 23.67 15.34
C LYS A 148 10.35 25.11 14.97
N ALA A 149 10.49 25.40 13.68
CA ALA A 149 10.76 26.74 13.19
C ALA A 149 9.62 27.70 13.54
N ARG A 150 8.36 27.29 13.35
CA ARG A 150 7.20 28.08 13.78
C ARG A 150 7.11 28.26 15.29
N ILE A 151 7.39 27.22 16.09
CA ILE A 151 7.40 27.35 17.57
C ILE A 151 8.46 28.35 18.04
N SER A 152 9.62 28.36 17.40
CA SER A 152 10.74 29.25 17.75
C SER A 152 10.45 30.73 17.43
N GLN A 153 9.46 30.99 16.58
CA GLN A 153 8.98 32.35 16.26
C GLN A 153 7.89 32.85 17.21
N LEU A 154 7.42 32.02 18.16
CA LEU A 154 6.40 32.44 19.12
C LEU A 154 6.93 33.52 20.08
N PRO A 155 6.09 34.43 20.59
CA PRO A 155 6.52 35.51 21.49
C PRO A 155 7.18 35.01 22.79
N ASN A 156 6.74 33.85 23.28
CA ASN A 156 7.29 33.15 24.44
C ASN A 156 7.54 31.69 24.05
N PRO A 157 8.63 31.40 23.33
CA PRO A 157 8.89 30.03 22.90
C PRO A 157 9.16 29.18 24.14
N PRO A 158 8.53 28.01 24.29
CA PRO A 158 8.94 27.05 25.31
C PRO A 158 10.42 26.74 25.11
N SER A 159 11.16 26.48 26.21
CA SER A 159 12.58 26.09 26.17
C SER A 159 12.76 24.74 25.50
N LEU A 160 12.60 24.69 24.17
CA LEU A 160 12.82 23.51 23.34
C LEU A 160 14.32 23.34 23.02
N ILE A 161 15.11 24.38 23.29
CA ILE A 161 16.54 24.46 23.03
C ILE A 161 17.29 24.58 24.36
N SER A 162 17.87 23.47 24.80
CA SER A 162 19.19 23.55 25.43
C SER A 162 20.20 23.32 24.30
N PRO A 163 21.24 24.13 24.12
CA PRO A 163 22.39 23.70 23.35
C PRO A 163 23.00 22.53 24.12
N ILE A 164 22.82 21.31 23.62
CA ILE A 164 23.45 20.14 24.22
C ILE A 164 24.94 20.27 23.95
N SER A 165 25.65 20.79 24.94
CA SER A 165 27.06 20.54 25.15
C SER A 165 27.26 19.03 25.33
N GLY A 166 27.65 18.35 24.26
CA GLY A 166 28.64 17.27 24.31
C GLY A 166 28.24 15.86 24.74
N ILE A 167 26.96 15.52 24.96
CA ILE A 167 26.57 14.12 25.23
C ILE A 167 25.25 13.81 24.49
N ASP A 168 25.33 12.88 23.53
CA ASP A 168 24.27 12.33 22.65
C ASP A 168 23.69 13.20 21.51
N ALA A 169 24.58 13.77 20.69
CA ALA A 169 24.22 14.12 19.30
C ALA A 169 24.13 12.87 18.38
N ASP A 170 24.63 11.71 18.83
CA ASP A 170 24.85 10.53 17.98
C ASP A 170 23.73 9.48 18.05
N ASN A 171 22.74 9.59 18.95
CA ASN A 171 21.64 8.62 18.99
C ASN A 171 20.30 9.21 19.49
N PRO A 172 19.59 10.00 18.66
CA PRO A 172 18.28 10.53 19.03
C PRO A 172 17.26 9.40 19.21
N GLU A 173 16.42 9.53 20.25
CA GLU A 173 15.39 8.54 20.58
C GLU A 173 14.44 8.29 19.38
N PRO A 174 14.16 7.01 19.05
CA PRO A 174 13.23 6.67 17.98
C PRO A 174 11.82 7.15 18.30
N LEU A 175 10.99 7.34 17.29
CA LEU A 175 9.60 7.73 17.44
C LEU A 175 8.84 6.73 18.32
N VAL A 176 9.12 5.44 18.13
CA VAL A 176 8.70 4.32 19.00
C VAL A 176 9.83 3.29 19.07
N ALA A 177 10.18 2.84 20.28
CA ALA A 177 11.21 1.83 20.49
C ALA A 177 10.78 0.43 19.99
N SER A 178 11.73 -0.39 19.53
CA SER A 178 11.43 -1.75 19.02
C SER A 178 10.70 -2.63 20.04
N THR A 179 11.05 -2.53 21.33
CA THR A 179 10.38 -3.28 22.41
C THR A 179 8.90 -2.92 22.58
N VAL A 180 8.52 -1.68 22.28
CA VAL A 180 7.12 -1.21 22.30
C VAL A 180 6.37 -1.76 21.08
N LEU A 181 7.03 -1.79 19.92
CA LEU A 181 6.48 -2.37 18.69
C LEU A 181 6.28 -3.89 18.83
N ASP A 182 7.22 -4.58 19.48
CA ASP A 182 7.11 -6.01 19.80
C ASP A 182 5.92 -6.29 20.73
N ALA A 183 5.74 -5.47 21.77
CA ALA A 183 4.60 -5.57 22.67
C ALA A 183 3.24 -5.39 21.95
N ALA A 184 3.21 -4.56 20.91
CA ALA A 184 2.04 -4.37 20.04
C ALA A 184 1.97 -5.32 18.84
N SER A 185 2.85 -6.32 18.77
CA SER A 185 2.88 -7.32 17.69
C SER A 185 2.98 -6.71 16.28
N VAL A 186 3.67 -5.57 16.15
CA VAL A 186 3.92 -4.92 14.86
C VAL A 186 4.91 -5.79 14.05
N PRO A 187 4.57 -6.18 12.81
CA PRO A 187 5.37 -7.14 12.04
C PRO A 187 6.82 -6.70 11.83
N ASP A 188 7.73 -7.68 11.82
CA ASP A 188 9.15 -7.52 11.49
C ASP A 188 9.54 -8.53 10.40
N PRO A 189 9.94 -8.09 9.19
CA PRO A 189 10.02 -6.69 8.74
C PRO A 189 8.62 -6.11 8.45
N SER A 190 8.45 -4.79 8.58
CA SER A 190 7.33 -4.01 8.00
C SER A 190 7.73 -2.55 7.78
N PHE A 191 7.09 -1.87 6.82
CA PHE A 191 7.34 -0.44 6.59
C PHE A 191 7.08 0.38 7.85
N ALA A 192 5.97 0.11 8.55
CA ALA A 192 5.59 0.79 9.79
C ALA A 192 6.70 0.70 10.85
N ARG A 193 7.22 -0.51 11.08
CA ARG A 193 8.31 -0.75 12.05
C ARG A 193 9.58 -0.02 11.65
N SER A 194 9.97 -0.12 10.38
CA SER A 194 11.14 0.55 9.84
C SER A 194 11.05 2.08 9.93
N PHE A 195 9.88 2.66 9.67
CA PHE A 195 9.62 4.09 9.84
C PHE A 195 9.66 4.52 11.31
N LEU A 196 8.90 3.85 12.20
CA LEU A 196 8.77 4.24 13.61
C LEU A 196 10.08 4.13 14.41
N THR A 197 10.94 3.18 14.05
CA THR A 197 12.26 2.99 14.70
C THR A 197 13.34 3.92 14.16
N ARG A 198 13.18 4.47 12.94
CA ARG A 198 14.17 5.37 12.31
C ARG A 198 13.79 6.84 12.43
N ALA A 199 12.50 7.16 12.44
CA ALA A 199 11.99 8.51 12.64
C ALA A 199 12.35 9.01 14.04
N ARG A 200 12.81 10.26 14.16
CA ARG A 200 13.19 10.85 15.45
C ARG A 200 11.97 11.37 16.19
N ARG A 201 11.88 11.14 17.49
CA ARG A 201 10.80 11.70 18.31
C ARG A 201 11.02 13.22 18.56
N PRO A 202 10.09 14.10 18.14
CA PRO A 202 10.20 15.52 18.45
C PRO A 202 9.73 15.82 19.88
N ARG A 203 10.04 17.04 20.36
CA ARG A 203 9.69 17.51 21.72
C ARG A 203 8.31 18.18 21.81
N PHE A 204 7.59 18.30 20.70
CA PHE A 204 6.21 18.78 20.66
C PHE A 204 5.26 17.59 20.55
N HIS A 205 3.95 17.79 20.78
CA HIS A 205 2.98 16.70 20.89
C HIS A 205 2.10 16.52 19.65
N TYR A 206 1.77 17.62 18.97
CA TYR A 206 0.84 17.61 17.82
C TYR A 206 1.58 17.81 16.50
N ILE A 207 1.40 16.85 15.60
CA ILE A 207 2.01 16.82 14.25
C ILE A 207 1.09 17.40 13.17
N ALA A 208 -0.22 17.38 13.43
CA ALA A 208 -1.29 17.93 12.63
C ALA A 208 -2.48 18.25 13.56
N PRO A 209 -3.51 18.99 13.12
CA PRO A 209 -4.62 19.39 13.98
C PRO A 209 -5.30 18.18 14.62
N GLY A 210 -5.23 18.10 15.95
CA GLY A 210 -5.77 16.99 16.74
C GLY A 210 -5.11 15.62 16.56
N LEU A 211 -3.96 15.51 15.88
CA LEU A 211 -3.19 14.26 15.77
C LEU A 211 -1.95 14.29 16.68
N LEU A 212 -1.85 13.30 17.56
CA LEU A 212 -0.81 13.16 18.57
C LEU A 212 0.36 12.30 18.07
N LEU A 213 1.55 12.52 18.61
CA LEU A 213 2.62 11.51 18.53
C LEU A 213 2.15 10.16 19.09
N PRO A 214 2.64 9.04 18.55
CA PRO A 214 2.35 7.73 19.12
C PRO A 214 2.81 7.66 20.57
N PRO A 215 2.09 6.95 21.45
CA PRO A 215 2.54 6.74 22.84
C PRO A 215 3.93 6.11 22.87
N ALA A 216 4.77 6.59 23.78
CA ALA A 216 6.14 6.07 23.94
C ALA A 216 6.18 4.80 24.81
N ASP A 217 5.15 4.55 25.62
CA ASP A 217 5.05 3.38 26.48
C ASP A 217 4.27 2.24 25.81
N SER A 218 4.60 1.00 26.19
CA SER A 218 3.97 -0.20 25.64
C SER A 218 2.46 -0.23 25.86
N SER A 219 1.97 0.16 27.03
CA SER A 219 0.55 0.07 27.36
C SER A 219 -0.28 1.00 26.48
N GLY A 220 0.13 2.27 26.36
CA GLY A 220 -0.52 3.26 25.53
C GLY A 220 -0.44 2.90 24.06
N PHE A 221 0.72 2.43 23.58
CA PHE A 221 0.87 2.09 22.17
C PHE A 221 0.02 0.87 21.80
N VAL A 222 0.02 -0.20 22.61
CA VAL A 222 -0.84 -1.38 22.41
C VAL A 222 -2.32 -1.00 22.38
N ALA A 223 -2.77 -0.15 23.31
CA ALA A 223 -4.16 0.31 23.35
C ALA A 223 -4.58 1.08 22.09
N ALA A 224 -3.64 1.74 21.42
CA ALA A 224 -3.87 2.45 20.16
C ALA A 224 -3.89 1.55 18.92
N GLN A 225 -3.64 0.23 19.05
CA GLN A 225 -3.61 -0.72 17.93
C GLN A 225 -4.83 -1.67 17.93
N PRO A 226 -6.03 -1.21 17.53
CA PRO A 226 -7.24 -2.03 17.54
C PRO A 226 -7.18 -3.24 16.60
N PHE A 227 -6.29 -3.20 15.59
CA PHE A 227 -6.13 -4.27 14.61
C PHE A 227 -5.01 -5.27 14.95
N ALA A 228 -4.20 -5.00 15.98
CA ALA A 228 -3.09 -5.89 16.35
C ALA A 228 -3.55 -7.24 16.89
N VAL A 229 -4.78 -7.30 17.45
CA VAL A 229 -5.36 -8.50 18.07
C VAL A 229 -5.99 -9.44 17.02
N LEU A 230 -6.13 -8.98 15.77
CA LEU A 230 -6.80 -9.76 14.74
C LEU A 230 -5.93 -10.94 14.25
N PRO A 231 -6.51 -12.13 14.08
CA PRO A 231 -5.84 -13.23 13.38
C PRO A 231 -5.38 -12.76 12.01
N ARG A 232 -4.16 -13.12 11.63
CA ARG A 232 -3.57 -12.72 10.35
C ARG A 232 -2.65 -13.81 9.84
N SER A 233 -2.60 -13.95 8.52
CA SER A 233 -1.61 -14.80 7.86
C SER A 233 -0.21 -14.19 8.01
N GLN A 234 0.83 -15.01 7.81
CA GLN A 234 2.22 -14.53 7.74
C GLN A 234 2.46 -13.54 6.58
N HIS A 235 1.53 -13.49 5.61
CA HIS A 235 1.57 -12.62 4.45
C HIS A 235 0.73 -11.36 4.64
N THR A 236 0.17 -11.10 5.83
CA THR A 236 -0.67 -9.92 6.05
C THR A 236 -0.04 -8.95 7.04
N ALA A 237 0.17 -7.71 6.58
CA ALA A 237 0.53 -6.58 7.43
C ALA A 237 -0.76 -5.86 7.88
N PRO A 238 -1.06 -5.80 9.19
CA PRO A 238 -2.25 -5.12 9.69
C PRO A 238 -2.11 -3.60 9.61
N LEU A 239 -3.23 -2.88 9.74
CA LEU A 239 -3.20 -1.44 9.96
C LEU A 239 -2.50 -1.14 11.29
N VAL A 240 -1.48 -0.29 11.26
CA VAL A 240 -0.79 0.23 12.44
C VAL A 240 -1.15 1.69 12.60
N CYS A 241 -1.73 2.07 13.73
CA CYS A 241 -1.94 3.45 14.12
C CYS A 241 -0.58 4.14 14.32
N LEU A 242 -0.27 5.09 13.45
CA LEU A 242 0.95 5.89 13.52
C LEU A 242 0.75 7.12 14.40
N PHE A 243 -0.39 7.81 14.23
CA PHE A 243 -0.72 9.04 14.97
C PHE A 243 -2.19 9.03 15.39
N PRO A 244 -2.50 8.75 16.66
CA PRO A 244 -3.88 8.72 17.14
C PRO A 244 -4.47 10.13 17.22
N ALA A 245 -5.77 10.26 16.98
CA ALA A 245 -6.47 11.51 17.24
C ALA A 245 -6.68 11.73 18.75
N GLU A 246 -6.51 12.97 19.19
CA GLU A 246 -6.82 13.37 20.56
C GLU A 246 -8.31 13.14 20.85
N GLY A 247 -8.59 12.36 21.90
CA GLY A 247 -9.96 11.97 22.24
C GLY A 247 -10.63 11.06 21.21
N GLY A 248 -9.86 10.34 20.37
CA GLY A 248 -10.38 9.47 19.32
C GLY A 248 -11.43 8.46 19.80
N ASP A 249 -11.33 7.99 21.04
CA ASP A 249 -12.28 7.04 21.65
C ASP A 249 -13.64 7.67 21.96
N GLN A 250 -13.72 9.00 22.04
CA GLN A 250 -14.96 9.74 22.35
C GLN A 250 -15.88 9.84 21.12
N ARG A 251 -15.31 9.77 19.92
CA ARG A 251 -16.03 9.82 18.64
C ARG A 251 -15.55 8.68 17.73
N PRO A 252 -15.83 7.41 18.11
CA PRO A 252 -15.37 6.27 17.35
C PRO A 252 -16.05 6.20 16.00
N ILE A 253 -15.32 5.72 15.01
CA ILE A 253 -15.78 5.47 13.66
C ILE A 253 -16.38 4.08 13.63
N GLN A 254 -17.63 3.98 13.18
CA GLN A 254 -18.31 2.72 13.02
C GLN A 254 -17.83 2.04 11.73
N LEU A 255 -17.14 0.91 11.87
CA LEU A 255 -16.77 0.08 10.74
C LEU A 255 -17.97 -0.79 10.34
N THR A 256 -18.26 -0.82 9.04
CA THR A 256 -19.31 -1.68 8.47
C THR A 256 -18.74 -2.43 7.27
N ARG A 257 -19.35 -3.55 6.88
CA ARG A 257 -18.90 -4.35 5.72
C ARG A 257 -18.76 -3.52 4.42
N THR A 258 -19.54 -2.46 4.26
CA THR A 258 -19.54 -1.59 3.07
C THR A 258 -18.68 -0.34 3.21
N THR A 259 -18.35 0.08 4.43
CA THR A 259 -17.51 1.26 4.69
C THR A 259 -16.04 0.91 5.01
N THR A 260 -15.68 -0.37 4.93
CA THR A 260 -14.35 -0.87 5.28
C THR A 260 -13.62 -1.54 4.11
N PRO A 261 -13.56 -0.93 2.90
CA PRO A 261 -12.89 -1.52 1.74
C PRO A 261 -11.36 -1.67 1.90
N PHE A 262 -10.80 -1.31 3.07
CA PHE A 262 -9.37 -1.40 3.39
C PHE A 262 -9.02 -2.59 4.30
N LEU A 263 -10.00 -3.36 4.77
CA LEU A 263 -9.73 -4.65 5.38
C LEU A 263 -9.63 -5.69 4.25
N LEU A 264 -8.45 -6.29 4.13
CA LEU A 264 -8.18 -7.36 3.17
C LEU A 264 -9.22 -8.48 3.30
N LEU A 265 -9.48 -9.16 2.19
CA LEU A 265 -10.45 -10.26 2.11
C LEU A 265 -10.17 -11.38 3.15
N ASP A 266 -8.91 -11.57 3.53
CA ASP A 266 -8.47 -12.45 4.62
C ASP A 266 -9.15 -12.16 5.98
N TYR A 267 -9.39 -10.89 6.30
CA TYR A 267 -10.13 -10.51 7.51
C TYR A 267 -11.62 -10.85 7.43
N TYR A 268 -12.15 -11.05 6.22
CA TYR A 268 -13.56 -11.43 6.00
C TYR A 268 -13.73 -12.94 5.87
N LEU A 269 -12.77 -13.65 5.27
CA LEU A 269 -12.87 -15.10 5.06
C LEU A 269 -12.70 -15.93 6.35
N MET A 270 -11.89 -15.47 7.31
CA MET A 270 -11.78 -16.13 8.62
C MET A 270 -12.75 -15.58 9.68
N SER A 271 -13.47 -14.49 9.40
CA SER A 271 -14.39 -13.89 10.36
C SER A 271 -15.79 -14.48 10.18
N THR A 272 -16.10 -15.50 10.98
CA THR A 272 -17.40 -15.46 11.67
C THR A 272 -17.53 -14.09 12.36
N ASP A 273 -18.72 -13.49 12.41
CA ASP A 273 -19.12 -12.11 12.80
C ASP A 273 -18.50 -11.43 14.07
N THR A 274 -17.36 -11.86 14.61
CA THR A 274 -16.97 -11.64 16.01
C THR A 274 -15.62 -10.96 16.25
N LEU A 275 -14.72 -10.80 15.25
CA LEU A 275 -13.35 -10.36 15.54
C LEU A 275 -12.95 -8.98 15.01
N THR A 276 -13.52 -8.48 13.92
CA THR A 276 -13.19 -7.13 13.44
C THR A 276 -13.73 -6.06 14.41
N PRO A 277 -12.91 -5.08 14.86
CA PRO A 277 -13.36 -4.06 15.78
C PRO A 277 -14.47 -3.25 15.12
N SER A 278 -15.69 -3.32 15.67
CA SER A 278 -16.84 -2.58 15.13
C SER A 278 -16.69 -1.06 15.26
N ARG A 279 -15.81 -0.62 16.16
CA ARG A 279 -15.52 0.78 16.45
C ARG A 279 -14.02 1.00 16.52
N VAL A 280 -13.54 1.97 15.76
CA VAL A 280 -12.12 2.33 15.68
C VAL A 280 -11.96 3.82 15.91
N SER A 281 -10.94 4.19 16.66
CA SER A 281 -10.63 5.59 16.97
C SER A 281 -10.13 6.32 15.72
N ALA A 282 -10.40 7.62 15.64
CA ALA A 282 -9.84 8.45 14.57
C ALA A 282 -8.31 8.53 14.68
N GLY A 283 -7.63 8.72 13.55
CA GLY A 283 -6.17 8.78 13.50
C GLY A 283 -5.58 8.46 12.13
N LEU A 284 -4.26 8.56 12.03
CA LEU A 284 -3.50 8.15 10.85
C LEU A 284 -2.97 6.73 11.02
N TYR A 285 -3.38 5.84 10.11
CA TYR A 285 -3.01 4.42 10.10
C TYR A 285 -2.21 4.09 8.84
N THR A 286 -1.33 3.10 8.91
CA THR A 286 -0.84 2.43 7.69
C THR A 286 -1.99 1.68 7.02
N ALA A 287 -1.90 1.48 5.71
CA ALA A 287 -2.82 0.58 5.01
C ALA A 287 -2.55 -0.88 5.41
N ALA A 288 -3.60 -1.71 5.44
CA ALA A 288 -3.41 -3.16 5.48
C ALA A 288 -2.94 -3.63 4.10
N VAL A 289 -2.02 -4.58 4.10
CA VAL A 289 -1.41 -5.10 2.88
C VAL A 289 -1.33 -6.62 2.93
N GLU A 290 -1.89 -7.27 1.92
CA GLU A 290 -1.61 -8.67 1.60
C GLU A 290 -0.32 -8.68 0.79
N ARG A 291 0.76 -9.14 1.39
CA ARG A 291 2.12 -9.12 0.85
C ARG A 291 2.30 -9.95 -0.42
N ASN A 292 1.39 -10.90 -0.62
CA ASN A 292 1.19 -11.77 -1.77
C ASN A 292 0.20 -11.19 -2.80
N GLY A 293 -0.44 -10.05 -2.52
CA GLY A 293 -1.37 -9.39 -3.43
C GLY A 293 -0.67 -8.64 -4.57
N LEU A 294 -1.44 -8.26 -5.58
CA LEU A 294 -0.97 -7.36 -6.65
C LEU A 294 -0.89 -5.91 -6.15
N ASP A 295 0.10 -5.17 -6.64
CA ASP A 295 0.30 -3.73 -6.41
C ASP A 295 0.27 -3.30 -4.93
N THR A 296 1.06 -4.00 -4.11
CA THR A 296 1.18 -3.76 -2.68
C THR A 296 1.94 -2.47 -2.35
N ALA A 297 1.48 -1.76 -1.33
CA ALA A 297 2.10 -0.51 -0.87
C ALA A 297 2.06 -0.41 0.66
N GLU A 298 3.04 -1.03 1.33
CA GLU A 298 3.17 -0.91 2.81
C GLU A 298 3.47 0.53 3.26
N ASP A 299 3.97 1.39 2.36
CA ASP A 299 4.16 2.83 2.59
C ASP A 299 2.86 3.65 2.46
N GLY A 300 1.74 2.97 2.19
CA GLY A 300 0.41 3.55 2.13
C GLY A 300 -0.17 3.94 3.49
N PHE A 301 -1.04 4.95 3.50
CA PHE A 301 -1.77 5.36 4.71
C PHE A 301 -3.27 5.49 4.50
N ARG A 302 -4.02 5.49 5.61
CA ARG A 302 -5.42 5.92 5.71
C ARG A 302 -5.59 6.87 6.88
N LEU A 303 -6.13 8.06 6.62
CA LEU A 303 -6.49 9.02 7.66
C LEU A 303 -7.97 8.81 8.01
N LEU A 304 -8.24 8.17 9.14
CA LEU A 304 -9.60 7.89 9.60
C LEU A 304 -10.16 9.11 10.36
N LEU A 305 -11.22 9.70 9.82
CA LEU A 305 -11.87 10.90 10.36
C LEU A 305 -13.16 10.54 11.13
N PRO A 306 -13.48 11.22 12.25
CA PRO A 306 -14.69 10.97 13.03
C PRO A 306 -15.96 11.58 12.39
N PHE A 307 -15.88 11.92 11.10
CA PHE A 307 -16.97 12.44 10.28
C PHE A 307 -16.75 12.00 8.83
N THR A 308 -17.82 11.94 8.07
CA THR A 308 -17.79 11.54 6.66
C THR A 308 -17.50 12.73 5.75
N LEU A 309 -16.97 12.51 4.56
CA LEU A 309 -16.71 13.49 3.52
C LEU A 309 -17.89 13.59 2.55
N ASN A 310 -18.09 14.78 1.97
CA ASN A 310 -19.02 15.02 0.86
C ASN A 310 -20.46 14.50 1.08
N ASP A 311 -21.01 14.66 2.29
CA ASP A 311 -22.33 14.18 2.72
C ASP A 311 -23.53 14.81 1.96
N GLY A 312 -23.38 16.03 1.44
CA GLY A 312 -24.40 16.78 0.71
C GLY A 312 -24.55 16.43 -0.78
N TRP A 313 -25.80 16.21 -1.23
CA TRP A 313 -26.12 16.05 -2.66
C TRP A 313 -25.85 17.34 -3.45
N GLY A 314 -25.28 17.21 -4.65
CA GLY A 314 -25.20 18.30 -5.64
C GLY A 314 -24.16 19.39 -5.38
N ARG A 315 -23.18 19.17 -4.49
CA ARG A 315 -22.07 20.11 -4.30
C ARG A 315 -20.97 19.86 -5.34
N SER A 316 -20.57 20.93 -6.04
CA SER A 316 -19.35 20.97 -6.87
C SER A 316 -18.07 21.23 -6.04
N VAL A 317 -18.24 21.57 -4.76
CA VAL A 317 -17.18 21.88 -3.80
C VAL A 317 -17.16 20.82 -2.70
N GLY A 318 -15.99 20.28 -2.41
CA GLY A 318 -15.81 19.21 -1.44
C GLY A 318 -14.39 18.66 -1.48
N ALA A 319 -14.11 17.73 -0.56
CA ALA A 319 -12.79 17.11 -0.47
C ALA A 319 -12.51 16.32 -1.75
N ARG A 320 -11.28 16.43 -2.28
CA ARG A 320 -10.86 15.78 -3.52
C ARG A 320 -9.68 14.86 -3.28
N ARG A 321 -9.61 13.78 -4.07
CA ARG A 321 -8.45 12.90 -4.18
C ARG A 321 -7.43 13.52 -5.13
N SER A 322 -6.25 12.90 -5.26
CA SER A 322 -5.13 13.42 -6.06
C SER A 322 -5.45 13.49 -7.57
N ASP A 323 -6.34 12.62 -8.06
CA ASP A 323 -6.89 12.67 -9.42
C ASP A 323 -7.78 13.90 -9.70
N GLY A 324 -8.11 14.68 -8.66
CA GLY A 324 -8.99 15.84 -8.75
C GLY A 324 -10.48 15.48 -8.68
N GLU A 325 -10.85 14.20 -8.60
CA GLU A 325 -12.22 13.78 -8.37
C GLU A 325 -12.63 14.00 -6.92
N LEU A 326 -13.93 14.18 -6.69
CA LEU A 326 -14.48 14.26 -5.33
C LEU A 326 -14.24 12.93 -4.61
N ALA A 327 -13.79 13.01 -3.36
CA ALA A 327 -13.73 11.87 -2.46
C ALA A 327 -15.12 11.21 -2.35
N ASP A 328 -15.15 9.90 -2.14
CA ASP A 328 -16.39 9.14 -2.14
C ASP A 328 -17.35 9.67 -1.09
N ARG A 329 -18.61 9.76 -1.48
CA ARG A 329 -19.66 10.26 -0.60
C ARG A 329 -19.80 9.35 0.61
N GLY A 330 -19.74 9.94 1.80
CA GLY A 330 -19.83 9.17 3.03
C GLY A 330 -18.50 8.54 3.46
N SER A 331 -17.42 8.69 2.69
CA SER A 331 -16.10 8.17 3.09
C SER A 331 -15.55 8.95 4.28
N PHE A 332 -14.93 8.25 5.22
CA PHE A 332 -14.19 8.85 6.33
C PHE A 332 -12.67 8.69 6.19
N ALA A 333 -12.19 8.15 5.06
CA ALA A 333 -10.79 7.76 4.87
C ALA A 333 -10.15 8.21 3.54
N ASP A 334 -10.94 8.83 2.65
CA ASP A 334 -10.51 9.20 1.30
C ASP A 334 -9.68 10.49 1.22
N LEU A 335 -9.60 11.25 2.32
CA LEU A 335 -8.81 12.48 2.34
C LEU A 335 -7.34 12.15 2.04
N PHE A 336 -6.73 12.95 1.16
CA PHE A 336 -5.35 12.79 0.69
C PHE A 336 -5.06 11.51 -0.10
N GLN A 337 -6.07 10.75 -0.56
CA GLN A 337 -5.85 9.54 -1.35
C GLN A 337 -5.59 9.81 -2.83
N HIS A 338 -5.04 8.83 -3.56
CA HIS A 338 -4.74 8.96 -4.99
C HIS A 338 -5.98 9.16 -5.85
N GLY A 339 -6.96 8.25 -5.75
CA GLY A 339 -7.97 8.08 -6.78
C GLY A 339 -7.39 7.42 -8.04
N PHE A 340 -7.89 7.79 -9.22
CA PHE A 340 -7.46 7.22 -10.50
C PHE A 340 -5.98 7.51 -10.83
N LYS A 341 -5.29 6.49 -11.39
CA LYS A 341 -3.88 6.54 -11.77
C LYS A 341 -3.74 6.23 -13.27
N PRO A 342 -3.49 7.24 -14.13
CA PRO A 342 -3.45 7.08 -15.58
C PRO A 342 -2.28 6.23 -16.09
N PHE A 343 -1.21 6.05 -15.30
CA PHE A 343 -0.04 5.23 -15.68
C PHE A 343 -0.08 3.82 -15.09
N GLY A 344 -1.24 3.37 -14.59
CA GLY A 344 -1.43 2.05 -14.01
C GLY A 344 -1.26 2.00 -12.49
N GLY A 345 -1.60 0.84 -11.93
CA GLY A 345 -1.73 0.58 -10.50
C GLY A 345 -3.19 0.36 -10.09
N ASP A 346 -3.39 -0.44 -9.05
CA ASP A 346 -4.70 -0.73 -8.47
C ASP A 346 -5.39 0.58 -8.06
N TYR A 347 -6.65 0.73 -8.46
CA TYR A 347 -7.52 1.84 -8.10
C TYR A 347 -7.56 2.05 -6.57
N TYR A 348 -7.51 0.98 -5.80
CA TYR A 348 -7.55 1.01 -4.34
C TYR A 348 -6.21 1.27 -3.66
N ARG A 349 -5.09 1.24 -4.41
CA ARG A 349 -3.76 1.41 -3.80
C ARG A 349 -3.65 2.79 -3.12
N PRO A 350 -3.34 2.83 -1.81
CA PRO A 350 -3.30 4.05 -0.99
C PRO A 350 -2.21 5.03 -1.45
N GLN A 351 -2.38 6.31 -1.06
CA GLN A 351 -1.34 7.32 -1.23
C GLN A 351 -0.16 7.06 -0.29
N ARG A 352 1.04 7.44 -0.73
CA ARG A 352 2.29 7.28 0.03
C ARG A 352 2.30 8.21 1.25
N LEU A 353 2.69 7.70 2.41
CA LEU A 353 2.81 8.46 3.66
C LEU A 353 3.75 9.66 3.52
N GLU A 354 4.84 9.50 2.76
CA GLU A 354 5.80 10.57 2.49
C GLU A 354 5.14 11.79 1.83
N ARG A 355 4.24 11.58 0.85
CA ARG A 355 3.52 12.67 0.17
C ARG A 355 2.60 13.43 1.15
N LEU A 356 1.97 12.71 2.08
CA LEU A 356 1.15 13.33 3.13
C LEU A 356 1.99 14.20 4.06
N LEU A 357 3.14 13.70 4.52
CA LEU A 357 4.01 14.46 5.43
C LEU A 357 4.54 15.73 4.78
N ASP A 358 4.88 15.70 3.49
CA ASP A 358 5.27 16.89 2.74
C ASP A 358 4.08 17.86 2.51
N CYS A 359 2.86 17.35 2.33
CA CYS A 359 1.65 18.17 2.26
C CYS A 359 1.41 18.89 3.59
N TRP A 360 1.48 18.18 4.72
CA TRP A 360 1.34 18.77 6.05
C TRP A 360 2.44 19.79 6.35
N ARG A 361 3.67 19.55 5.88
CA ARG A 361 4.76 20.52 5.98
C ARG A 361 4.38 21.83 5.31
N LYS A 362 3.86 21.78 4.07
CA LYS A 362 3.41 23.00 3.35
C LYS A 362 2.34 23.76 4.12
N LEU A 363 1.35 23.06 4.69
CA LEU A 363 0.29 23.70 5.50
C LEU A 363 0.85 24.46 6.71
N VAL A 364 1.91 23.95 7.32
CA VAL A 364 2.62 24.63 8.42
C VAL A 364 3.50 25.79 7.91
N GLU A 365 4.24 25.57 6.82
CA GLU A 365 5.14 26.57 6.22
C GLU A 365 4.38 27.78 5.67
N GLU A 366 3.21 27.56 5.07
CA GLU A 366 2.35 28.61 4.52
C GLU A 366 1.48 29.27 5.59
N GLY A 367 1.44 28.71 6.81
CA GLY A 367 0.66 29.25 7.93
C GLY A 367 -0.85 28.99 7.81
N VAL A 368 -1.24 28.06 6.93
CA VAL A 368 -2.60 27.51 6.87
C VAL A 368 -2.95 26.85 8.20
N TRP A 369 -2.00 26.10 8.77
CA TRP A 369 -2.07 25.57 10.12
C TRP A 369 -1.28 26.43 11.08
N SER A 370 -1.98 26.93 12.11
CA SER A 370 -1.36 27.60 13.24
C SER A 370 -0.52 26.62 14.05
N VAL A 371 0.59 27.10 14.60
CA VAL A 371 1.48 26.31 15.46
C VAL A 371 1.67 27.03 16.78
N GLY A 372 1.38 26.31 17.87
CA GLY A 372 1.50 26.77 19.24
C GLY A 372 2.62 26.04 19.99
N PRO A 373 2.75 26.27 21.31
CA PRO A 373 3.84 25.70 22.11
C PRO A 373 3.92 24.17 22.11
N LYS A 374 2.79 23.49 21.85
CA LYS A 374 2.69 22.02 21.82
C LYS A 374 2.77 21.42 20.41
N GLY A 375 2.99 22.22 19.36
CA GLY A 375 2.96 21.77 17.97
C GLY A 375 1.79 22.39 17.20
N VAL A 376 1.31 21.70 16.17
CA VAL A 376 0.19 22.17 15.34
C VAL A 376 -1.09 22.32 16.16
N GLU A 377 -1.75 23.47 16.04
CA GLU A 377 -2.99 23.78 16.76
C GLU A 377 -4.23 23.29 16.00
N GLY A 378 -5.36 23.29 16.71
CA GLY A 378 -6.64 22.84 16.18
C GLY A 378 -6.98 21.41 16.60
N THR A 379 -8.12 20.95 16.12
CA THR A 379 -8.64 19.61 16.43
C THR A 379 -8.76 18.78 15.16
N ILE A 380 -9.10 17.50 15.29
CA ILE A 380 -9.40 16.63 14.14
C ILE A 380 -10.54 17.19 13.27
N ASP A 381 -11.39 18.06 13.80
CA ASP A 381 -12.44 18.74 13.04
C ASP A 381 -11.90 19.80 12.07
N THR A 382 -10.64 20.23 12.19
CA THR A 382 -9.98 21.16 11.25
C THR A 382 -9.95 20.59 9.82
N PHE A 383 -9.87 19.26 9.68
CA PHE A 383 -9.95 18.60 8.37
C PHE A 383 -11.30 18.76 7.68
N LYS A 384 -12.34 19.30 8.34
CA LYS A 384 -13.60 19.70 7.69
C LYS A 384 -13.41 20.85 6.72
N ASP A 385 -12.34 21.64 6.84
CA ASP A 385 -11.99 22.69 5.88
C ASP A 385 -11.85 22.13 4.46
N ALA A 386 -11.45 20.87 4.31
CA ALA A 386 -11.40 20.19 3.03
C ALA A 386 -12.77 20.05 2.34
N LYS A 387 -13.88 20.08 3.10
CA LYS A 387 -15.25 20.06 2.56
C LYS A 387 -15.74 21.44 2.09
N LEU A 388 -15.03 22.49 2.48
CA LEU A 388 -15.39 23.88 2.22
C LEU A 388 -14.58 24.40 1.04
N ASP A 389 -14.47 25.73 0.91
CA ASP A 389 -13.78 26.38 -0.20
C ASP A 389 -12.24 26.24 -0.13
N ARG A 390 -11.71 25.51 0.86
CA ARG A 390 -10.28 25.30 1.10
C ARG A 390 -9.77 23.92 0.69
N TRP A 391 -10.54 23.19 -0.11
CA TRP A 391 -10.15 21.82 -0.53
C TRP A 391 -8.77 21.76 -1.20
N GLU A 392 -8.34 22.85 -1.87
CA GLU A 392 -7.03 22.96 -2.53
C GLU A 392 -5.86 22.84 -1.54
N ASP A 393 -6.02 23.31 -0.31
CA ASP A 393 -5.02 23.15 0.77
C ASP A 393 -4.87 21.67 1.17
N TYR A 394 -5.94 20.88 1.05
CA TYR A 394 -6.00 19.47 1.47
C TYR A 394 -5.86 18.49 0.31
N TYR A 395 -5.29 18.96 -0.80
CA TYR A 395 -5.07 18.20 -2.03
C TYR A 395 -3.58 17.88 -2.21
N ILE A 396 -3.28 16.62 -2.53
CA ILE A 396 -1.92 16.20 -2.92
C ILE A 396 -1.88 16.13 -4.44
N PRO A 397 -1.08 16.98 -5.11
CA PRO A 397 -0.92 16.90 -6.55
C PRO A 397 -0.34 15.53 -6.96
N PRO A 398 -0.81 14.95 -8.07
CA PRO A 398 -0.26 13.70 -8.55
C PRO A 398 1.18 13.91 -8.98
N THR A 399 2.04 13.04 -8.48
CA THR A 399 3.44 12.95 -8.92
C THR A 399 3.60 11.56 -9.50
N TRP A 400 3.67 11.49 -10.82
CA TRP A 400 3.85 10.26 -11.58
C TRP A 400 5.30 9.81 -11.48
#